data_AF-A0A3B8WUN2-F1
#
_entry.id   AF-A0A3B8WUN2-F1
#
_cell.length_a   1.000
_cell.length_b   1.000
_cell.length_c   1.000
_cell.angle_alpha   90.00
_cell.angle_beta   90.00
_cell.angle_gamma   90.00
#
_symmetry.space_group_name_H-M   'P 1'
#
loop_
_entity.id
_entity.type
_entity.pdbx_description
1 polymer ?
#
loop_
_entity_poly.entity_id
_entity_poly.type
_entity_poly.pdbx_seq_one_letter_code
_entity_poly.pdbx_strand_id
1 'polypeptide(L)'
;RRRSKVSDEIEKFSIIKTLRAIEAATVVIVLADANEGLTEQDIRILSLALDQGRALVLAMNKWDTIDEQKRQQVKREVERKLPFLGYARIHYISALRGKGLKLLMQSTQEAHHNTYRHFQTPELNDILQQMV
;
A
#
# COMPACT_ATOMS: atom_id res chain seq x y z
N ARG A 1 -24.04 21.67 -15.14
CA ARG A 1 -24.96 20.75 -14.39
C ARG A 1 -24.94 19.28 -14.85
N ARG A 2 -24.52 18.90 -16.07
CA ARG A 2 -24.38 17.47 -16.50
C ARG A 2 -23.05 16.79 -16.10
N ARG A 3 -21.98 17.54 -15.86
CA ARG A 3 -20.64 16.98 -15.53
C ARG A 3 -20.57 16.27 -14.17
N SER A 4 -21.28 16.73 -13.13
CA SER A 4 -21.16 16.09 -11.81
C SER A 4 -21.79 14.70 -11.76
N LYS A 5 -22.94 14.50 -12.43
CA LYS A 5 -23.63 13.21 -12.47
C LYS A 5 -22.83 12.12 -13.20
N VAL A 6 -22.08 12.52 -14.24
CA VAL A 6 -21.19 11.61 -14.99
C VAL A 6 -19.92 11.29 -14.19
N SER A 7 -19.40 12.25 -13.41
CA SER A 7 -18.26 12.00 -12.50
C SER A 7 -18.61 10.95 -11.45
N ASP A 8 -19.79 11.08 -10.81
CA ASP A 8 -20.25 10.13 -9.79
C ASP A 8 -20.40 8.70 -10.33
N GLU A 9 -20.91 8.54 -11.55
CA GLU A 9 -21.04 7.21 -12.17
C GLU A 9 -19.67 6.60 -12.47
N ILE A 10 -18.73 7.38 -13.02
CA ILE A 10 -17.38 6.91 -13.32
C ILE A 10 -16.61 6.55 -12.05
N GLU A 11 -16.75 7.32 -10.97
CA GLU A 11 -16.14 7.03 -9.67
C GLU A 11 -16.68 5.72 -9.09
N LYS A 12 -18.01 5.50 -9.11
CA LYS A 12 -18.62 4.24 -8.64
C LYS A 12 -18.12 3.03 -9.41
N PHE A 13 -18.03 3.13 -10.73
CA PHE A 13 -17.49 2.04 -11.55
C PHE A 13 -16.01 1.77 -11.24
N SER A 14 -15.24 2.82 -10.93
CA SER A 14 -13.83 2.68 -10.57
C SER A 14 -13.66 1.95 -9.24
N ILE A 15 -14.50 2.24 -8.24
CA ILE A 15 -14.47 1.54 -6.94
C ILE A 15 -14.75 0.04 -7.11
N ILE A 16 -15.77 -0.34 -7.88
CA ILE A 16 -16.11 -1.75 -8.12
C ILE A 16 -14.96 -2.49 -8.80
N LYS A 17 -14.29 -1.84 -9.77
CA LYS A 17 -13.11 -2.42 -10.41
C LYS A 17 -11.95 -2.59 -9.44
N THR A 18 -11.69 -1.60 -8.58
CA THR A 18 -10.66 -1.69 -7.54
C THR A 18 -10.92 -2.84 -6.58
N LEU A 19 -12.17 -2.99 -6.10
CA LEU A 19 -12.57 -4.10 -5.23
C LEU A 19 -12.26 -5.46 -5.89
N ARG A 20 -12.70 -5.66 -7.13
CA ARG A 20 -12.42 -6.89 -7.88
C ARG A 20 -10.93 -7.14 -8.10
N ALA A 21 -10.16 -6.08 -8.32
CA ALA A 21 -8.71 -6.18 -8.48
C ALA A 21 -8.02 -6.63 -7.19
N ILE A 22 -8.46 -6.11 -6.03
CA ILE A 22 -7.95 -6.54 -4.72
C ILE A 22 -8.33 -7.99 -4.45
N GLU A 23 -9.56 -8.40 -4.78
CA GLU A 23 -10.03 -9.78 -4.61
C GLU A 23 -9.24 -10.78 -5.47
N ALA A 24 -8.81 -10.38 -6.66
CA ALA A 24 -8.05 -11.22 -7.56
C ALA A 24 -6.54 -11.24 -7.27
N ALA A 25 -6.02 -10.28 -6.49
CA ALA A 25 -4.60 -10.10 -6.26
C ALA A 25 -4.09 -10.85 -5.02
N THR A 26 -2.87 -11.38 -5.09
CA THR A 26 -2.14 -11.82 -3.89
C THR A 26 -1.45 -10.64 -3.19
N VAL A 27 -0.83 -9.76 -3.98
CA VAL A 27 -0.13 -8.57 -3.51
C VAL A 27 -0.75 -7.32 -4.13
N VAL A 28 -1.10 -6.36 -3.30
CA VAL A 28 -1.66 -5.07 -3.69
C VAL A 28 -0.63 -3.97 -3.48
N ILE A 29 -0.30 -3.25 -4.56
CA ILE A 29 0.53 -2.04 -4.49
C ILE A 29 -0.40 -0.84 -4.53
N VAL A 30 -0.46 -0.09 -3.43
CA VAL A 30 -1.18 1.18 -3.40
C VAL A 30 -0.22 2.30 -3.75
N LEU A 31 -0.57 3.07 -4.78
CA LEU A 31 0.24 4.18 -5.27
C LEU A 31 -0.41 5.50 -4.83
N ALA A 32 0.28 6.28 -4.00
CA ALA A 32 -0.17 7.60 -3.55
C ALA A 32 0.76 8.70 -4.07
N ASP A 33 0.23 9.89 -4.32
CA ASP A 33 1.00 11.05 -4.78
C ASP A 33 1.64 11.79 -3.60
N ALA A 34 2.97 11.94 -3.58
CA ALA A 34 3.65 12.62 -2.49
C ALA A 34 3.36 14.14 -2.40
N ASN A 35 2.86 14.77 -3.46
CA ASN A 35 2.47 16.18 -3.43
C ASN A 35 1.15 16.36 -2.68
N GLU A 36 0.17 15.51 -2.98
CA GLU A 36 -1.15 15.50 -2.33
C GLU A 36 -1.09 14.89 -0.93
N GLY A 37 -0.15 13.98 -0.70
CA GLY A 37 -0.04 13.22 0.54
C GLY A 37 -0.98 12.02 0.51
N LEU A 38 -1.37 11.55 1.70
CA LEU A 38 -2.22 10.37 1.80
C LEU A 38 -3.70 10.79 1.92
N THR A 39 -4.48 10.51 0.88
CA THR A 39 -5.90 10.87 0.84
C THR A 39 -6.77 9.86 1.62
N GLU A 40 -8.00 10.24 1.95
CA GLU A 40 -8.94 9.29 2.56
C GLU A 40 -9.25 8.10 1.66
N GLN A 41 -9.23 8.31 0.34
CA GLN A 41 -9.48 7.24 -0.61
C GLN A 41 -8.34 6.22 -0.59
N ASP A 42 -7.09 6.66 -0.50
CA ASP A 42 -5.94 5.77 -0.37
C ASP A 42 -6.04 4.93 0.89
N ILE A 43 -6.40 5.55 2.03
CA ILE A 43 -6.61 4.86 3.31
C ILE A 43 -7.71 3.81 3.18
N ARG A 44 -8.85 4.15 2.57
CA ARG A 44 -9.96 3.20 2.35
C ARG A 44 -9.53 1.99 1.52
N ILE A 45 -8.75 2.21 0.45
CA ILE A 45 -8.22 1.12 -0.39
C ILE A 45 -7.23 0.26 0.40
N LEU A 46 -6.35 0.88 1.19
CA LEU A 46 -5.39 0.19 2.05
C LEU A 46 -6.09 -0.69 3.09
N SER A 47 -7.09 -0.15 3.80
CA SER A 47 -7.87 -0.90 4.78
C SER A 47 -8.62 -2.07 4.14
N LEU A 48 -9.23 -1.84 2.98
CA LEU A 48 -9.93 -2.91 2.25
C LEU A 48 -8.99 -4.05 1.82
N ALA A 49 -7.79 -3.72 1.35
CA ALA A 49 -6.79 -4.74 0.98
C ALA A 49 -6.29 -5.51 2.21
N LEU A 50 -6.11 -4.84 3.35
CA LEU A 50 -5.80 -5.46 4.63
C LEU A 50 -6.92 -6.41 5.09
N ASP A 51 -8.17 -5.96 5.04
CA ASP A 51 -9.35 -6.75 5.47
C ASP A 51 -9.53 -8.01 4.63
N GLN A 52 -9.13 -7.98 3.36
CA GLN A 52 -9.11 -9.14 2.47
C GLN A 52 -7.88 -10.05 2.66
N GLY A 53 -7.01 -9.76 3.63
CA GLY A 53 -5.82 -10.55 3.92
C GLY A 53 -4.77 -10.50 2.81
N ARG A 54 -4.75 -9.43 2.01
CA ARG A 54 -3.79 -9.29 0.91
C ARG A 54 -2.47 -8.76 1.44
N ALA A 55 -1.37 -9.28 0.88
CA ALA A 55 -0.07 -8.67 1.08
C ALA A 55 -0.07 -7.26 0.50
N LEU A 56 0.49 -6.30 1.23
CA LEU A 56 0.32 -4.89 0.94
C LEU A 56 1.66 -4.16 0.89
N VAL A 57 1.83 -3.32 -0.13
CA VAL A 57 2.99 -2.45 -0.30
C VAL A 57 2.51 -1.05 -0.65
N LEU A 58 2.99 -0.02 0.07
CA LEU A 58 2.66 1.38 -0.21
C LEU A 58 3.79 2.01 -1.02
N ALA A 59 3.45 2.65 -2.13
CA ALA A 59 4.37 3.40 -2.97
C ALA A 59 3.98 4.88 -2.99
N MET A 60 4.78 5.73 -2.34
CA MET A 60 4.67 7.18 -2.42
C MET A 60 5.41 7.67 -3.67
N ASN A 61 4.66 8.06 -4.70
CA ASN A 61 5.16 8.47 -6.01
C ASN A 61 5.45 9.97 -6.10
N LYS A 62 6.18 10.37 -7.15
CA LYS A 62 6.63 11.77 -7.37
C LYS A 62 7.51 12.30 -6.24
N TRP A 63 8.24 11.42 -5.55
CA TRP A 63 9.08 11.81 -4.41
C TRP A 63 10.22 12.79 -4.78
N ASP A 64 10.59 12.82 -6.07
CA ASP A 64 11.57 13.76 -6.62
C ASP A 64 11.04 15.18 -6.77
N THR A 65 9.71 15.38 -6.82
CA THR A 65 9.10 16.70 -7.04
C THR A 65 8.88 17.51 -5.76
N ILE A 66 9.11 16.89 -4.60
CA ILE A 66 8.88 17.51 -3.29
C ILE A 66 10.18 17.83 -2.57
N ASP A 67 10.17 18.92 -1.80
CA ASP A 67 11.29 19.38 -0.98
C ASP A 67 11.40 18.64 0.36
N GLU A 68 12.46 18.91 1.12
CA GLU A 68 12.71 18.20 2.38
C GLU A 68 11.65 18.48 3.45
N GLN A 69 11.10 19.69 3.50
CA GLN A 69 10.04 20.03 4.45
C GLN A 69 8.76 19.22 4.18
N LYS A 70 8.33 19.14 2.91
CA LYS A 70 7.19 18.34 2.49
C LYS A 70 7.45 16.85 2.69
N ARG A 71 8.66 16.35 2.43
CA ARG A 71 9.02 14.95 2.71
C ARG A 71 8.83 14.58 4.17
N GLN A 72 9.29 15.43 5.09
CA GLN A 72 9.08 15.20 6.52
C GLN A 72 7.60 15.26 6.90
N GLN A 73 6.82 16.16 6.30
CA GLN A 73 5.38 16.22 6.51
C GLN A 73 4.69 14.92 6.07
N VAL A 74 5.01 14.41 4.88
CA VAL A 74 4.43 13.18 4.35
C VAL A 74 4.81 11.98 5.20
N LYS A 75 6.05 11.89 5.69
CA LYS A 75 6.47 10.83 6.61
C LYS A 75 5.64 10.83 7.90
N ARG A 76 5.50 11.98 8.56
CA ARG A 76 4.67 12.13 9.76
C ARG A 76 3.21 11.82 9.50
N GLU A 77 2.70 12.22 8.33
CA GLU A 77 1.33 11.95 7.93
C GLU A 77 1.06 10.45 7.77
N VAL A 78 1.98 9.73 7.12
CA VAL A 78 1.92 8.28 6.96
C VAL A 78 1.96 7.58 8.32
N GLU A 79 2.91 7.94 9.19
CA GLU A 79 3.00 7.39 10.55
C GLU A 79 1.71 7.60 11.36
N ARG A 80 1.10 8.79 11.25
CA ARG A 80 -0.12 9.13 11.98
C ARG A 80 -1.37 8.43 11.42
N LYS A 81 -1.49 8.34 10.09
CA LYS A 81 -2.70 7.85 9.41
C LYS A 81 -2.70 6.34 9.21
N LEU A 82 -1.54 5.69 9.20
CA LEU A 82 -1.40 4.27 8.89
C LEU A 82 -0.79 3.42 10.04
N PRO A 83 -1.20 3.61 11.32
CA PRO A 83 -0.66 2.79 12.41
C PRO A 83 -1.01 1.30 12.26
N PHE A 84 -2.13 0.99 11.58
CA PHE A 84 -2.56 -0.38 11.28
C PHE A 84 -1.71 -1.08 10.20
N LEU A 85 -0.81 -0.37 9.52
CA LEU A 85 0.08 -0.92 8.49
C LEU A 85 1.52 -1.07 8.99
N GLY A 86 1.74 -1.28 10.29
CA GLY A 86 3.09 -1.40 10.87
C GLY A 86 4.00 -2.45 10.23
N TYR A 87 3.43 -3.44 9.52
CA TYR A 87 4.19 -4.47 8.81
C TYR A 87 4.38 -4.17 7.30
N ALA A 88 3.63 -3.21 6.74
CA ALA A 88 3.66 -2.93 5.31
C ALA A 88 4.89 -2.08 4.95
N ARG A 89 5.57 -2.45 3.86
CA ARG A 89 6.72 -1.67 3.39
C ARG A 89 6.27 -0.44 2.64
N ILE A 90 6.85 0.70 2.99
CA ILE A 90 6.61 1.99 2.35
C ILE A 90 7.81 2.33 1.48
N HIS A 91 7.55 2.55 0.19
CA HIS A 91 8.56 2.90 -0.79
C HIS A 91 8.35 4.32 -1.31
N TYR A 92 9.40 5.12 -1.27
CA TYR A 92 9.42 6.45 -1.88
C TYR A 92 10.02 6.35 -3.27
N ILE A 93 9.20 6.60 -4.30
CA ILE A 93 9.57 6.36 -5.69
C ILE A 93 9.38 7.59 -6.56
N SER A 94 10.07 7.58 -7.70
CA SER A 94 9.75 8.41 -8.85
C SER A 94 9.57 7.51 -10.04
N ALA A 95 8.30 7.22 -10.39
CA ALA A 95 7.99 6.35 -11.52
C ALA A 95 8.55 6.92 -12.85
N LEU A 96 8.46 8.24 -13.03
CA LEU A 96 8.96 8.92 -14.23
C LEU A 96 10.49 8.80 -14.39
N ARG A 97 11.23 8.84 -13.28
CA ARG A 97 12.70 8.73 -13.27
C ARG A 97 13.18 7.29 -13.05
N GLY A 98 12.27 6.35 -12.82
CA GLY A 98 12.58 4.96 -12.45
C GLY A 98 13.24 4.79 -11.07
N LYS A 99 13.36 5.85 -10.27
CA LYS A 99 14.04 5.81 -8.96
C LYS A 99 13.17 5.07 -7.93
N GLY A 100 13.77 4.12 -7.21
CA GLY A 100 13.09 3.36 -6.15
C GLY A 100 12.24 2.19 -6.64
N LEU A 101 12.03 2.04 -7.95
CA LEU A 101 11.21 0.96 -8.52
C LEU A 101 11.81 -0.43 -8.27
N LYS A 102 13.14 -0.58 -8.33
CA LYS A 102 13.81 -1.85 -8.03
C LYS A 102 13.49 -2.35 -6.62
N LEU A 103 13.60 -1.46 -5.63
CA LEU A 103 13.31 -1.78 -4.23
C LEU A 103 11.83 -2.08 -4.02
N LEU A 104 10.94 -1.33 -4.68
CA LEU A 104 9.51 -1.60 -4.66
C LEU A 104 9.21 -3.02 -5.15
N MET A 105 9.74 -3.40 -6.32
CA MET A 105 9.51 -4.73 -6.90
C MET A 105 10.11 -5.84 -6.04
N GLN A 106 11.29 -5.63 -5.42
CA GLN A 106 11.89 -6.57 -4.49
C GLN A 106 10.97 -6.81 -3.27
N SER A 107 10.45 -5.75 -2.67
CA SER A 107 9.49 -5.88 -1.57
C SER A 107 8.18 -6.53 -1.98
N THR A 108 7.69 -6.28 -3.20
CA THR A 108 6.51 -6.97 -3.73
C THR A 108 6.75 -8.47 -3.87
N GLN A 109 7.92 -8.88 -4.39
CA GLN A 109 8.29 -10.30 -4.51
C GLN A 109 8.44 -10.96 -3.14
N GLU A 110 9.05 -10.26 -2.18
CA GLU A 110 9.18 -10.75 -0.82
C GLU A 110 7.83 -10.89 -0.13
N ALA A 111 6.94 -9.90 -0.29
CA ALA A 111 5.59 -9.95 0.24
C ALA A 111 4.80 -11.13 -0.35
N HIS A 112 4.92 -11.35 -1.66
CA HIS A 112 4.33 -12.52 -2.33
C HIS A 112 4.87 -13.84 -1.77
N HIS A 113 6.20 -13.96 -1.62
CA HIS A 113 6.82 -15.17 -1.09
C HIS A 113 6.36 -15.46 0.34
N ASN A 114 6.29 -14.43 1.19
CA ASN A 114 5.84 -14.55 2.57
C ASN A 114 4.36 -14.97 2.68
N THR A 115 3.52 -14.59 1.72
CA THR A 115 2.11 -15.05 1.68
C THR A 115 1.98 -16.57 1.53
N TYR A 116 2.91 -17.21 0.83
CA TYR A 116 2.90 -18.67 0.61
C TYR A 116 3.91 -19.43 1.47
N ARG A 117 4.56 -18.76 2.43
CA ARG A 117 5.51 -19.43 3.30
C ARG A 117 4.78 -20.43 4.20
N HIS A 118 5.12 -21.70 4.03
CA HIS A 118 4.63 -22.76 4.90
C HIS A 118 5.52 -22.86 6.14
N PHE A 119 4.92 -22.85 7.31
CA PHE A 119 5.61 -23.02 8.60
C PHE A 119 5.34 -24.41 9.14
N GLN A 120 6.39 -25.11 9.53
CA GLN A 120 6.27 -26.42 10.17
C GLN A 120 5.84 -26.25 11.64
N THR A 121 5.05 -27.19 12.16
CA THR A 121 4.55 -27.13 13.55
C THR A 121 5.67 -27.00 14.60
N PRO A 122 6.83 -27.69 14.48
CA PRO A 122 7.94 -27.50 15.42
C PRO A 122 8.49 -26.06 15.41
N GLU A 123 8.69 -25.47 14.23
CA GLU A 123 9.18 -24.08 14.09
C GLU A 123 8.23 -23.09 14.77
N LEU A 124 6.91 -23.28 14.62
CA LEU A 124 5.91 -22.44 15.29
C LEU A 124 5.92 -22.62 16.81
N ASN A 125 6.06 -23.84 17.30
CA ASN A 125 6.10 -24.12 18.73
C ASN A 125 7.34 -23.51 19.40
N ASP A 126 8.50 -23.58 18.74
CA ASP A 126 9.74 -22.97 19.23
C ASP A 126 9.60 -21.45 19.35
N ILE A 127 8.98 -20.81 18.34
CA ILE A 127 8.72 -19.35 18.37
C ILE A 127 7.75 -18.99 19.51
N LEU A 128 6.67 -19.77 19.69
CA LEU A 128 5.71 -19.54 20.77
C LEU A 128 6.36 -19.65 22.16
N GLN A 129 7.22 -20.64 22.37
CA GLN A 129 7.91 -20.82 23.66
C GLN A 129 8.87 -19.68 23.99
N GLN A 130 9.46 -19.01 22.98
CA GLN A 130 10.34 -17.86 23.20
C GLN A 130 9.59 -16.58 23.56
N MET A 131 8.27 -16.53 23.33
CA MET A 131 7.42 -15.35 23.59
C MET A 131 6.67 -15.42 24.92
N VAL A 132 6.64 -16.59 25.57
CA VAL A 132 6.00 -16.84 26.88
C VAL A 132 7.05 -16.79 27.99
#